data_AF-A0A947GF65-F1
#
_entry.id   AF-A0A947GF65-F1
#
_cell.length_a   1.000
_cell.length_b   1.000
_cell.length_c   1.000
_cell.angle_alpha   90.00
_cell.angle_beta   90.00
_cell.angle_gamma   90.00
#
_symmetry.space_group_name_H-M   'P 1'
#
loop_
_entity.id
_entity.type
_entity.pdbx_description
1 polymer ?
#
loop_
_entity_poly.entity_id
_entity_poly.type
_entity_poly.pdbx_seq_one_letter_code
_entity_poly.pdbx_strand_id
1 'polypeptide(L)'
;MADAAEVRAGEAQAEARYQALLEEIRAEFPRFKIIVKSRSRLHRAIHHFLRVVTFGGMTAYLNGYQTTIGARVYVTDDWDGRSANIRYCTMRHELIHIRQFRKFTLPGMALLYVLLPLPLGLAYFRARFEWQAYTESIRANYEVHGRERVEADWFRESIISQFTGPAYGWMWPFRKQLERWYDLALAELS
;
A
#
# COMPACT_ATOMS: atom_id res chain seq x y z
N MET A 1 4.97 9.43 -31.75
CA MET A 1 3.90 9.99 -30.89
C MET A 1 2.74 9.02 -31.00
N ALA A 2 2.33 8.39 -29.89
CA ALA A 2 1.20 7.46 -29.92
C ALA A 2 -0.07 8.19 -30.39
N ASP A 3 -0.92 7.49 -31.14
CA ASP A 3 -2.19 8.04 -31.62
C ASP A 3 -3.12 8.30 -30.42
N ALA A 4 -3.88 9.39 -30.45
CA ALA A 4 -4.85 9.72 -29.40
C ALA A 4 -5.90 8.61 -29.20
N ALA A 5 -6.19 7.82 -30.24
CA ALA A 5 -7.04 6.64 -30.13
C ALA A 5 -6.37 5.52 -29.32
N GLU A 6 -5.07 5.29 -29.49
CA GLU A 6 -4.30 4.27 -28.78
C GLU A 6 -4.17 4.61 -27.30
N VAL A 7 -3.91 5.88 -26.96
CA VAL A 7 -3.87 6.34 -25.56
C VAL A 7 -5.22 6.12 -24.87
N ARG A 8 -6.33 6.52 -25.51
CA ARG A 8 -7.68 6.32 -24.96
C ARG A 8 -8.03 4.83 -24.79
N ALA A 9 -7.63 3.99 -25.73
CA ALA A 9 -7.85 2.54 -25.64
C ALA A 9 -7.06 1.93 -24.45
N GLY A 10 -5.82 2.37 -24.25
CA GLY A 10 -5.00 1.96 -23.11
C GLY A 10 -5.60 2.40 -21.76
N GLU A 11 -6.11 3.63 -21.67
CA GLU A 11 -6.81 4.12 -20.47
C GLU A 11 -8.08 3.32 -20.17
N ALA A 12 -8.90 3.04 -21.20
CA ALA A 12 -10.10 2.23 -21.05
C ALA A 12 -9.80 0.80 -20.58
N GLN A 13 -8.74 0.18 -21.11
CA GLN A 13 -8.29 -1.14 -20.68
C GLN A 13 -7.81 -1.13 -19.21
N ALA A 14 -7.04 -0.10 -18.83
CA ALA A 14 -6.58 0.06 -17.46
C ALA A 14 -7.76 0.24 -16.48
N GLU A 15 -8.78 1.01 -16.87
CA GLU A 15 -9.99 1.18 -16.07
C GLU A 15 -10.77 -0.13 -15.94
N ALA A 16 -10.94 -0.87 -17.03
CA ALA A 16 -11.62 -2.16 -17.01
C ALA A 16 -10.92 -3.15 -16.05
N ARG A 17 -9.58 -3.22 -16.09
CA ARG A 17 -8.78 -4.04 -15.16
C ARG A 17 -8.99 -3.62 -13.71
N TYR A 18 -9.00 -2.32 -13.43
CA TYR A 18 -9.24 -1.81 -12.08
C TYR A 18 -10.65 -2.18 -11.58
N GLN A 19 -11.69 -2.00 -12.41
CA GLN A 19 -13.06 -2.36 -12.04
C GLN A 19 -13.22 -3.86 -11.79
N ALA A 20 -12.64 -4.71 -12.66
CA ALA A 20 -12.63 -6.17 -12.46
C ALA A 20 -12.01 -6.55 -11.10
N LEU A 21 -10.88 -5.96 -10.73
CA LEU A 21 -10.30 -6.16 -9.41
C LEU A 21 -11.25 -5.74 -8.28
N LEU A 22 -11.95 -4.60 -8.41
CA LEU A 22 -12.91 -4.19 -7.38
C LEU A 22 -14.08 -5.16 -7.26
N GLU A 23 -14.54 -5.74 -8.35
CA GLU A 23 -15.59 -6.77 -8.35
C GLU A 23 -15.12 -8.04 -7.66
N GLU A 24 -13.91 -8.53 -7.96
CA GLU A 24 -13.28 -9.66 -7.28
C GLU A 24 -13.17 -9.42 -5.77
N ILE A 25 -12.71 -8.23 -5.37
CA ILE A 25 -12.59 -7.86 -3.94
C ILE A 25 -13.96 -7.81 -3.28
N ARG A 26 -14.99 -7.27 -3.94
CA ARG A 26 -16.36 -7.23 -3.39
C ARG A 26 -16.97 -8.61 -3.27
N ALA A 27 -16.69 -9.50 -4.22
CA ALA A 27 -17.11 -10.91 -4.17
C ALA A 27 -16.43 -11.65 -3.01
N GLU A 28 -15.13 -11.45 -2.81
CA GLU A 28 -14.38 -12.06 -1.70
C GLU A 28 -14.71 -11.42 -0.33
N PHE A 29 -14.99 -10.10 -0.31
CA PHE A 29 -15.23 -9.31 0.89
C PHE A 29 -16.47 -8.41 0.72
N PRO A 30 -17.69 -8.90 1.00
CA PRO A 30 -18.93 -8.13 0.81
C PRO A 30 -19.02 -6.82 1.62
N ARG A 31 -18.22 -6.69 2.69
CA ARG A 31 -18.13 -5.46 3.52
C ARG A 31 -17.12 -4.44 2.97
N PHE A 32 -16.49 -4.72 1.83
CA PHE A 32 -15.46 -3.89 1.25
C PHE A 32 -15.98 -2.50 0.88
N LYS A 33 -15.25 -1.47 1.30
CA LYS A 33 -15.55 -0.07 0.97
C LYS A 33 -14.27 0.73 0.82
N ILE A 34 -14.23 1.57 -0.22
CA ILE A 34 -13.25 2.64 -0.37
C ILE A 34 -13.83 3.91 0.26
N ILE A 35 -13.08 4.57 1.13
CA ILE A 35 -13.56 5.75 1.88
C ILE A 35 -12.49 6.83 1.84
N VAL A 36 -12.84 8.04 1.41
CA VAL A 36 -11.92 9.18 1.47
C VAL A 36 -11.62 9.56 2.93
N LYS A 37 -10.34 9.61 3.31
CA LYS A 37 -9.86 9.84 4.68
C LYS A 37 -10.37 11.13 5.28
N SER A 38 -10.35 12.22 4.51
CA SER A 38 -10.82 13.55 4.94
C SER A 38 -12.28 13.51 5.41
N ARG A 39 -13.11 12.63 4.83
CA ARG A 39 -14.52 12.45 5.17
C ARG A 39 -14.74 11.59 6.41
N SER A 40 -13.74 10.81 6.85
CA SER A 40 -13.83 9.94 8.03
C SER A 40 -13.50 10.69 9.34
N ARG A 41 -14.46 10.74 10.27
CA ARG A 41 -14.27 11.32 11.62
C ARG A 41 -13.12 10.66 12.37
N LEU A 42 -12.97 9.33 12.24
CA LEU A 42 -11.92 8.56 12.88
C LEU A 42 -10.53 8.98 12.39
N HIS A 43 -10.32 9.08 11.07
CA HIS A 43 -9.01 9.44 10.52
C HIS A 43 -8.64 10.89 10.81
N ARG A 44 -9.61 11.81 10.86
CA ARG A 44 -9.36 13.18 11.35
C ARG A 44 -8.91 13.18 12.82
N ALA A 45 -9.57 12.39 13.68
CA ALA A 45 -9.15 12.26 15.08
C ALA A 45 -7.74 11.66 15.21
N ILE A 46 -7.43 10.59 14.47
CA ILE A 46 -6.09 9.98 14.43
C ILE A 46 -5.05 11.00 13.95
N HIS A 47 -5.35 11.78 12.92
CA HIS A 47 -4.44 12.81 12.42
C HIS A 47 -4.10 13.86 13.49
N HIS A 48 -5.11 14.38 14.19
CA HIS A 48 -4.88 15.34 15.28
C HIS A 48 -4.11 14.71 16.43
N PHE A 49 -4.46 13.48 16.82
CA PHE A 49 -3.74 12.74 17.84
C PHE A 49 -2.26 12.56 17.47
N LEU A 50 -1.96 12.06 16.27
CA LEU A 50 -0.61 11.87 15.75
C LEU A 50 0.17 13.18 15.76
N ARG A 51 -0.44 14.29 15.32
CA ARG A 51 0.20 15.62 15.39
C ARG A 51 0.53 16.04 16.82
N VAL A 52 -0.35 15.78 17.78
CA VAL A 52 -0.09 16.11 19.19
C VAL A 52 1.06 15.27 19.74
N VAL A 53 1.01 13.93 19.59
CA VAL A 53 2.02 13.05 20.18
C VAL A 53 3.38 13.13 19.49
N THR A 54 3.42 13.57 18.24
CA THR A 54 4.68 13.80 17.49
C THR A 54 5.14 15.26 17.54
N PHE A 55 4.55 16.11 18.37
CA PHE A 55 4.86 17.54 18.46
C PHE A 55 4.85 18.26 17.09
N GLY A 56 3.90 17.89 16.23
CA GLY A 56 3.76 18.41 14.87
C GLY A 56 4.58 17.70 13.81
N GLY A 57 5.36 16.66 14.15
CA GLY A 57 6.18 15.92 13.19
C GLY A 57 5.40 15.12 12.15
N MET A 58 4.19 14.66 12.47
CA MET A 58 3.39 13.80 11.59
C MET A 58 2.16 14.51 10.99
N THR A 59 2.40 15.39 10.01
CA THR A 59 1.34 16.15 9.30
C THR A 59 0.84 15.47 8.02
N ALA A 60 1.59 14.54 7.44
CA ALA A 60 1.26 13.93 6.15
C ALA A 60 0.23 12.79 6.22
N TYR A 61 -0.23 12.37 7.41
CA TYR A 61 -1.04 11.16 7.59
C TYR A 61 -2.34 11.10 6.74
N LEU A 62 -3.03 12.24 6.58
CA LEU A 62 -4.28 12.28 5.82
C LEU A 62 -4.07 12.27 4.30
N ASN A 63 -2.93 12.78 3.84
CA ASN A 63 -2.72 13.17 2.44
C ASN A 63 -1.64 12.32 1.75
N GLY A 64 -0.77 11.64 2.51
CA GLY A 64 0.38 10.92 1.96
C GLY A 64 0.23 9.41 1.89
N TYR A 65 -0.74 8.83 2.62
CA TYR A 65 -0.81 7.38 2.80
C TYR A 65 -2.21 6.86 2.60
N GLN A 66 -2.32 5.65 2.04
CA GLN A 66 -3.54 4.86 2.13
C GLN A 66 -3.51 4.01 3.40
N THR A 67 -4.68 3.62 3.89
CA THR A 67 -4.75 2.82 5.13
C THR A 67 -5.89 1.84 5.05
N THR A 68 -5.61 0.56 5.27
CA THR A 68 -6.63 -0.47 5.41
C THR A 68 -6.96 -0.74 6.88
N ILE A 69 -8.26 -0.80 7.20
CA ILE A 69 -8.75 -1.27 8.51
C ILE A 69 -9.92 -2.23 8.28
N GLY A 70 -9.70 -3.52 8.56
CA GLY A 70 -10.67 -4.56 8.27
C GLY A 70 -10.85 -4.73 6.77
N ALA A 71 -12.09 -4.61 6.29
CA ALA A 71 -12.41 -4.63 4.85
C ALA A 71 -12.47 -3.22 4.23
N ARG A 72 -12.09 -2.16 4.95
CA ARG A 72 -12.22 -0.78 4.46
C ARG A 72 -10.85 -0.23 4.10
N VAL A 73 -10.75 0.33 2.89
CA VAL A 73 -9.56 1.04 2.40
C VAL A 73 -9.84 2.52 2.48
N TYR A 74 -9.03 3.23 3.25
CA TYR A 74 -9.14 4.66 3.41
C TYR A 74 -8.13 5.37 2.50
N VAL A 75 -8.65 6.11 1.54
CA VAL A 75 -7.87 6.73 0.48
C VAL A 75 -7.71 8.25 0.66
N THR A 76 -6.67 8.82 0.07
CA THR A 76 -6.43 10.27 -0.01
C THR A 76 -7.43 10.98 -0.92
N ASP A 77 -7.58 12.30 -0.78
CA ASP A 77 -8.58 13.10 -1.54
C ASP A 77 -8.35 13.07 -3.06
N ASP A 78 -7.10 12.91 -3.50
CA ASP A 78 -6.71 12.82 -4.91
C ASP A 78 -6.99 11.46 -5.56
N TRP A 79 -7.54 10.49 -4.81
CA TRP A 79 -7.69 9.11 -5.26
C TRP A 79 -8.37 8.98 -6.63
N ASP A 80 -9.50 9.66 -6.82
CA ASP A 80 -10.27 9.57 -8.07
C ASP A 80 -9.56 10.23 -9.26
N GLY A 81 -8.57 11.10 -9.00
CA GLY A 81 -7.74 11.72 -10.03
C GLY A 81 -6.49 10.91 -10.42
N ARG A 82 -6.18 9.82 -9.71
CA ARG A 82 -5.04 8.94 -10.03
C ARG A 82 -5.37 8.04 -11.21
N SER A 83 -4.36 7.74 -12.03
CA SER A 83 -4.53 6.81 -13.16
C SER A 83 -5.02 5.43 -12.68
N ALA A 84 -5.81 4.76 -13.51
CA ALA A 84 -6.36 3.44 -13.20
C ALA A 84 -5.27 2.42 -12.84
N ASN A 85 -4.11 2.48 -13.51
CA ASN A 85 -2.96 1.64 -13.21
C ASN A 85 -2.39 1.87 -11.81
N ILE A 86 -2.30 3.12 -11.35
CA ILE A 86 -1.86 3.44 -9.98
C ILE A 86 -2.90 2.93 -8.97
N ARG A 87 -4.19 3.15 -9.24
CA ARG A 87 -5.28 2.68 -8.37
C ARG A 87 -5.31 1.16 -8.28
N TYR A 88 -5.09 0.47 -9.39
CA TYR A 88 -4.98 -0.98 -9.49
C TYR A 88 -3.81 -1.52 -8.64
N CYS A 89 -2.59 -1.04 -8.88
CA CYS A 89 -1.41 -1.48 -8.12
C CYS A 89 -1.58 -1.21 -6.61
N THR A 90 -2.10 -0.04 -6.25
CA THR A 90 -2.39 0.30 -4.86
C THR A 90 -3.44 -0.64 -4.27
N MET A 91 -4.53 -0.94 -4.98
CA MET A 91 -5.58 -1.81 -4.46
C MET A 91 -5.12 -3.27 -4.31
N ARG A 92 -4.24 -3.76 -5.20
CA ARG A 92 -3.59 -5.08 -5.05
C ARG A 92 -2.77 -5.15 -3.75
N HIS A 93 -2.05 -4.08 -3.40
CA HIS A 93 -1.37 -3.95 -2.12
C HIS A 93 -2.37 -4.00 -0.94
N GLU A 94 -3.40 -3.15 -0.96
CA GLU A 94 -4.38 -3.06 0.12
C GLU A 94 -5.17 -4.37 0.32
N LEU A 95 -5.41 -5.13 -0.76
CA LEU A 95 -6.05 -6.45 -0.68
C LEU A 95 -5.27 -7.44 0.19
N ILE A 96 -3.93 -7.38 0.19
CA ILE A 96 -3.11 -8.18 1.09
C ILE A 96 -3.41 -7.82 2.54
N HIS A 97 -3.55 -6.54 2.87
CA HIS A 97 -3.93 -6.10 4.21
C HIS A 97 -5.35 -6.54 4.58
N ILE A 98 -6.31 -6.46 3.65
CA ILE A 98 -7.68 -6.97 3.90
C ILE A 98 -7.64 -8.47 4.25
N ARG A 99 -6.87 -9.27 3.49
CA ARG A 99 -6.67 -10.71 3.76
C ARG A 99 -5.97 -10.94 5.11
N GLN A 100 -4.99 -10.12 5.48
CA GLN A 100 -4.36 -10.15 6.80
C GLN A 100 -5.37 -9.83 7.91
N PHE A 101 -6.23 -8.83 7.74
CA PHE A 101 -7.31 -8.51 8.68
C PHE A 101 -8.33 -9.65 8.79
N ARG A 102 -8.66 -10.37 7.71
CA ARG A 102 -9.51 -11.56 7.77
C ARG A 102 -8.85 -12.67 8.60
N LYS A 103 -7.53 -12.84 8.48
CA LYS A 103 -6.77 -13.88 9.21
C LYS A 103 -6.57 -13.55 10.69
N PHE A 104 -6.15 -12.33 11.00
CA PHE A 104 -5.74 -11.94 12.35
C PHE A 104 -6.81 -11.17 13.12
N THR A 105 -7.91 -10.76 12.47
CA THR A 105 -8.95 -9.89 13.01
C THR A 105 -8.41 -8.53 13.50
N LEU A 106 -9.28 -7.61 13.90
CA LEU A 106 -8.85 -6.28 14.34
C LEU A 106 -8.00 -6.32 15.63
N PRO A 107 -8.36 -7.08 16.68
CA PRO A 107 -7.52 -7.19 17.88
C PRO A 107 -6.14 -7.80 17.60
N GLY A 108 -6.06 -8.87 16.79
CA GLY A 108 -4.78 -9.49 16.46
C GLY A 108 -3.92 -8.60 15.58
N MET A 109 -4.52 -7.88 14.62
CA MET A 109 -3.81 -6.86 13.85
C MET A 109 -3.33 -5.73 14.75
N ALA A 110 -4.15 -5.21 15.66
CA ALA A 110 -3.72 -4.16 16.59
C ALA A 110 -2.56 -4.64 17.48
N LEU A 111 -2.62 -5.87 18.00
CA LEU A 111 -1.55 -6.44 18.80
C LEU A 111 -0.25 -6.56 18.00
N LEU A 112 -0.28 -7.22 16.84
CA LEU A 112 0.92 -7.52 16.05
C LEU A 112 1.47 -6.29 15.32
N TYR A 113 0.59 -5.42 14.84
CA TYR A 113 0.96 -4.28 13.99
C TYR A 113 1.26 -3.01 14.81
N VAL A 114 0.53 -2.78 15.91
CA VAL A 114 0.60 -1.51 16.69
C VAL A 114 1.22 -1.69 18.07
N LEU A 115 0.91 -2.78 18.79
CA LEU A 115 1.30 -2.92 20.21
C LEU A 115 2.58 -3.73 20.42
N LEU A 116 2.96 -4.59 19.47
CA LEU A 116 4.20 -5.36 19.49
C LEU A 116 5.34 -4.83 18.56
N PRO A 117 5.54 -3.51 18.33
CA PRO A 117 6.73 -3.00 17.64
C PRO A 117 7.89 -2.71 18.61
N LEU A 118 7.96 -3.38 19.77
CA LEU A 118 9.06 -3.20 20.72
C LEU A 118 10.23 -4.14 20.38
N PRO A 119 11.48 -3.63 20.30
CA PRO A 119 11.90 -2.23 20.43
C PRO A 119 11.60 -1.42 19.16
N LEU A 120 11.26 -0.13 19.34
CA LEU A 120 11.11 0.87 18.26
C LEU A 120 12.31 0.76 17.30
N GLY A 121 12.06 0.36 16.05
CA GLY A 121 13.10 0.06 15.06
C GLY A 121 13.18 -1.41 14.63
N LEU A 122 12.52 -2.33 15.33
CA LEU A 122 12.39 -3.74 14.95
C LEU A 122 10.92 -4.17 15.01
N ALA A 123 10.06 -3.44 14.29
CA ALA A 123 8.65 -3.76 14.16
C ALA A 123 8.44 -4.98 13.25
N TYR A 124 8.97 -6.14 13.66
CA TYR A 124 9.12 -7.34 12.84
C TYR A 124 7.80 -7.76 12.18
N PHE A 125 6.70 -7.83 12.94
CA PHE A 125 5.40 -8.23 12.41
C PHE A 125 4.87 -7.22 11.40
N ARG A 126 5.04 -5.93 11.67
CA ARG A 126 4.69 -4.85 10.74
C ARG A 126 5.49 -4.98 9.45
N ALA A 127 6.81 -5.09 9.55
CA ALA A 127 7.68 -5.29 8.39
C ALA A 127 7.31 -6.56 7.61
N ARG A 128 6.95 -7.65 8.30
CA ARG A 128 6.54 -8.91 7.65
C ARG A 128 5.23 -8.78 6.88
N PHE A 129 4.27 -8.04 7.41
CA PHE A 129 3.00 -7.78 6.74
C PHE A 129 3.17 -6.85 5.53
N GLU A 130 3.94 -5.78 5.69
CA GLU A 130 4.30 -4.87 4.60
C GLU A 130 5.09 -5.60 3.51
N TRP A 131 6.02 -6.49 3.86
CA TRP A 131 6.75 -7.30 2.88
C TRP A 131 5.82 -8.07 1.94
N GLN A 132 4.76 -8.69 2.47
CA GLN A 132 3.79 -9.41 1.64
C GLN A 132 3.05 -8.45 0.70
N ALA A 133 2.64 -7.28 1.20
CA ALA A 133 1.92 -6.29 0.42
C ALA A 133 2.80 -5.64 -0.66
N TYR A 134 4.08 -5.38 -0.37
CA TYR A 134 5.03 -4.87 -1.35
C TYR A 134 5.48 -5.92 -2.37
N THR A 135 5.59 -7.20 -2.01
CA THR A 135 5.80 -8.27 -3.02
C THR A 135 4.65 -8.25 -4.04
N GLU A 136 3.41 -8.08 -3.57
CA GLU A 136 2.26 -7.94 -4.44
C GLU A 136 2.28 -6.63 -5.25
N SER A 137 2.82 -5.55 -4.67
CA SER A 137 3.01 -4.27 -5.38
C SER A 137 4.03 -4.39 -6.51
N ILE A 138 5.12 -5.13 -6.31
CA ILE A 138 6.14 -5.40 -7.34
C ILE A 138 5.49 -6.20 -8.48
N ARG A 139 4.75 -7.28 -8.15
CA ARG A 139 4.01 -8.08 -9.14
C ARG A 139 3.02 -7.25 -9.94
N ALA A 140 2.20 -6.43 -9.28
CA ALA A 140 1.21 -5.59 -9.96
C ALA A 140 1.88 -4.51 -10.85
N ASN A 141 2.99 -3.91 -10.40
CA ASN A 141 3.72 -2.96 -11.23
C ASN A 141 4.39 -3.65 -12.43
N TYR A 142 4.91 -4.86 -12.26
CA TYR A 142 5.46 -5.66 -13.36
C TYR A 142 4.38 -5.99 -14.40
N GLU A 143 3.20 -6.43 -13.96
CA GLU A 143 2.06 -6.75 -14.81
C GLU A 143 1.60 -5.55 -15.67
N VAL A 144 1.64 -4.35 -15.11
CA VAL A 144 1.04 -3.16 -15.72
C VAL A 144 2.04 -2.27 -16.45
N HIS A 145 3.26 -2.17 -15.94
CA HIS A 145 4.31 -1.28 -16.46
C HIS A 145 5.52 -2.02 -17.01
N GLY A 146 5.53 -3.35 -16.93
CA GLY A 146 6.61 -4.19 -17.42
C GLY A 146 7.83 -4.24 -16.50
N ARG A 147 8.82 -5.02 -16.95
CA ARG A 147 10.05 -5.32 -16.21
C ARG A 147 10.88 -4.08 -15.86
N GLU A 148 11.01 -3.16 -16.81
CA GLU A 148 11.82 -1.95 -16.67
C GLU A 148 11.39 -1.09 -15.47
N ARG A 149 10.08 -1.04 -15.19
CA ARG A 149 9.53 -0.29 -14.05
C ARG A 149 10.05 -0.82 -12.72
N VAL A 150 10.04 -2.13 -12.55
CA VAL A 150 10.35 -2.78 -11.27
C VAL A 150 11.85 -3.00 -11.08
N GLU A 151 12.63 -3.00 -12.16
CA GLU A 151 14.09 -3.03 -12.10
C GLU A 151 14.70 -1.65 -11.87
N ALA A 152 13.98 -0.57 -12.15
CA ALA A 152 14.47 0.79 -11.96
C ALA A 152 14.83 1.10 -10.49
N ASP A 153 16.03 1.67 -10.28
CA ASP A 153 16.56 2.00 -8.97
C ASP A 153 15.61 2.89 -8.16
N TRP A 154 15.00 3.90 -8.77
CA TRP A 154 14.10 4.81 -8.07
C TRP A 154 12.87 4.08 -7.51
N PHE A 155 12.38 3.04 -8.20
CA PHE A 155 11.22 2.27 -7.74
C PHE A 155 11.62 1.36 -6.58
N ARG A 156 12.76 0.67 -6.70
CA ARG A 156 13.37 -0.10 -5.62
C ARG A 156 13.58 0.76 -4.36
N GLU A 157 14.20 1.93 -4.50
CA GLU A 157 14.42 2.87 -3.40
C GLU A 157 13.10 3.37 -2.80
N SER A 158 12.08 3.62 -3.63
CA SER A 158 10.77 4.06 -3.14
C SER A 158 10.10 3.03 -2.22
N ILE A 159 10.37 1.73 -2.44
CA ILE A 159 9.88 0.63 -1.59
C ILE A 159 10.76 0.45 -0.37
N ILE A 160 12.09 0.34 -0.55
CA ILE A 160 13.05 0.12 0.56
C ILE A 160 12.95 1.23 1.62
N SER A 161 12.82 2.48 1.18
CA SER A 161 12.70 3.65 2.07
C SER A 161 11.44 3.62 2.95
N GLN A 162 10.39 2.88 2.58
CA GLN A 162 9.22 2.70 3.45
C GLN A 162 9.59 1.92 4.70
N PHE A 163 10.49 0.95 4.59
CA PHE A 163 10.95 0.12 5.70
C PHE A 163 12.04 0.78 6.54
N THR A 164 12.98 1.46 5.89
CA THR A 164 14.15 2.05 6.55
C THR A 164 13.94 3.49 6.99
N GLY A 165 12.88 4.15 6.51
CA GLY A 165 12.62 5.56 6.76
C GLY A 165 11.76 5.85 8.00
N PRO A 166 11.71 7.13 8.41
CA PRO A 166 10.91 7.58 9.55
C PRO A 166 9.40 7.48 9.28
N ALA A 167 8.96 7.47 8.01
CA ALA A 167 7.55 7.42 7.61
C ALA A 167 6.76 6.30 8.30
N TYR A 168 7.42 5.17 8.56
CA TYR A 168 6.84 4.03 9.26
C TYR A 168 7.64 3.65 10.53
N GLY A 169 8.47 4.57 11.04
CA GLY A 169 9.21 4.39 12.29
C GLY A 169 10.38 3.40 12.20
N TRP A 170 11.13 3.41 11.08
CA TRP A 170 12.26 2.51 10.85
C TRP A 170 11.87 1.04 11.07
N MET A 171 10.79 0.59 10.43
CA MET A 171 10.22 -0.75 10.63
C MET A 171 11.27 -1.86 10.57
N TRP A 172 12.22 -1.72 9.63
CA TRP A 172 13.29 -2.69 9.44
C TRP A 172 14.53 -2.01 8.85
N PRO A 173 15.57 -1.70 9.66
CA PRO A 173 16.74 -0.93 9.22
C PRO A 173 17.77 -1.74 8.42
N PHE A 174 17.58 -3.06 8.25
CA PHE A 174 18.55 -3.94 7.59
C PHE A 174 18.41 -3.91 6.06
N ARG A 175 18.88 -2.83 5.44
CA ARG A 175 18.81 -2.59 3.98
C ARG A 175 19.25 -3.78 3.12
N LYS A 176 20.39 -4.40 3.41
CA LYS A 176 20.90 -5.56 2.64
C LYS A 176 19.91 -6.73 2.58
N GLN A 177 19.14 -6.93 3.65
CA GLN A 177 18.11 -7.97 3.66
C GLN A 177 16.90 -7.58 2.80
N LEU A 178 16.52 -6.31 2.82
CA LEU A 178 15.46 -5.77 1.96
C LEU A 178 15.84 -5.87 0.48
N GLU A 179 17.08 -5.50 0.12
CA GLU A 179 17.59 -5.63 -1.24
C GLU A 179 17.57 -7.08 -1.72
N ARG A 180 18.06 -8.01 -0.89
CA ARG A 180 18.00 -9.44 -1.20
C ARG A 180 16.57 -9.95 -1.36
N TRP A 181 15.65 -9.53 -0.49
CA TRP A 181 14.23 -9.89 -0.62
C TRP A 181 13.64 -9.34 -1.92
N TYR A 182 13.99 -8.10 -2.28
CA TYR A 182 13.53 -7.48 -3.51
C TYR A 182 14.03 -8.24 -4.74
N ASP A 183 15.31 -8.63 -4.76
CA ASP A 183 15.90 -9.41 -5.86
C ASP A 183 15.23 -10.78 -6.00
N LEU A 184 14.92 -11.45 -4.88
CA LEU A 184 14.17 -12.70 -4.89
C LEU A 184 12.76 -12.50 -5.45
N ALA A 185 12.07 -11.42 -5.05
CA ALA A 185 10.75 -11.09 -5.57
C ALA A 185 10.77 -10.82 -7.08
N LEU A 186 11.83 -10.19 -7.61
CA LEU A 186 12.01 -10.01 -9.05
C LEU A 186 12.31 -11.33 -9.77
N ALA A 187 13.11 -12.20 -9.17
CA ALA A 187 13.44 -13.51 -9.74
C ALA A 187 12.22 -14.45 -9.83
N GLU A 188 11.20 -14.25 -9.01
CA GLU A 188 9.93 -15.00 -9.09
C GLU A 188 9.00 -14.51 -10.21
N LEU A 189 9.29 -13.37 -10.85
CA LEU A 189 8.48 -12.79 -11.94
C LEU A 189 8.97 -13.17 -13.34
N SER A 190 10.10 -13.89 -13.45
CA SER A 190 10.72 -14.33 -14.71
C SER A 190 10.05 -15.57 -15.29
#